data_AF-A0A6J4FD68-F1
#
_entry.id   AF-A0A6J4FD68-F1
#
_cell.length_a   1.000
_cell.length_b   1.000
_cell.length_c   1.000
_cell.angle_alpha   90.00
_cell.angle_beta   90.00
_cell.angle_gamma   90.00
#
_symmetry.space_group_name_H-M   'P 1'
#
loop_
_entity.id
_entity.type
_entity.pdbx_description
1 polymer ?
#
loop_
_entity_poly.entity_id
_entity_poly.type
_entity_poly.pdbx_seq_one_letter_code
_entity_poly.pdbx_strand_id
1 'polypeptide(L)'
;MKIDGFDKFVSLGKENADAVVKSSTVAMKGFEELAKASQAYVTTSTEKADAIMKALFAVKTPAEFFDLQGKLARESVETAISDSRKFAELTQTVVTAALEPINARVAAFQSLVKQAA
;
A
#
# COMPACT_ATOMS: atom_id res chain seq x y z
N MET A 1 -7.71 47.06 -9.89
CA MET A 1 -7.35 45.88 -10.70
C MET A 1 -5.93 45.34 -10.42
N LYS A 2 -5.33 45.53 -9.22
CA LYS A 2 -3.99 44.98 -8.88
C LYS A 2 -3.98 44.01 -7.70
N ILE A 3 -5.11 43.83 -7.02
CA ILE A 3 -5.24 43.00 -5.81
C ILE A 3 -5.53 41.53 -6.19
N ASP A 4 -6.36 41.30 -7.22
CA ASP A 4 -6.75 39.93 -7.65
C ASP A 4 -5.58 39.05 -8.11
N GLY A 5 -4.55 39.65 -8.73
CA GLY A 5 -3.37 38.91 -9.19
C GLY A 5 -2.44 38.50 -8.05
N PHE A 6 -2.31 39.34 -7.03
CA PHE A 6 -1.48 39.06 -5.86
C PHE A 6 -2.13 38.00 -4.97
N ASP A 7 -3.44 38.13 -4.70
CA ASP A 7 -4.18 37.14 -3.90
C ASP A 7 -4.23 35.77 -4.57
N LYS A 8 -4.39 35.70 -5.90
CA LYS A 8 -4.28 34.44 -6.67
C LYS A 8 -2.88 33.83 -6.59
N PHE A 9 -1.83 34.64 -6.63
CA PHE A 9 -0.45 34.14 -6.55
C PHE A 9 -0.15 33.56 -5.17
N VAL A 10 -0.60 34.24 -4.11
CA VAL A 10 -0.48 33.77 -2.73
C VAL A 10 -1.31 32.51 -2.50
N SER A 11 -2.54 32.43 -3.03
CA SER A 11 -3.37 31.21 -2.94
C SER A 11 -2.69 30.03 -3.63
N LEU A 12 -2.17 30.20 -4.85
CA LEU A 12 -1.45 29.15 -5.57
C LEU A 12 -0.27 28.60 -4.79
N GLY A 13 0.54 29.48 -4.18
CA GLY A 13 1.66 29.07 -3.33
C GLY A 13 1.22 28.24 -2.13
N LYS A 14 0.20 28.72 -1.40
CA LYS A 14 -0.36 28.01 -0.24
C LYS A 14 -0.92 26.65 -0.62
N GLU A 15 -1.70 26.62 -1.69
CA GLU A 15 -2.38 25.41 -2.08
C GLU A 15 -1.39 24.35 -2.64
N ASN A 16 -0.30 24.76 -3.31
CA ASN A 16 0.80 23.85 -3.67
C ASN A 16 1.46 23.23 -2.44
N ALA A 17 1.71 24.02 -1.39
CA ALA A 17 2.24 23.51 -0.12
C ALA A 17 1.29 22.49 0.52
N ASP A 18 -0.02 22.77 0.53
CA ASP A 18 -1.04 21.84 1.00
C ASP A 18 -1.06 20.53 0.21
N ALA A 19 -0.81 20.58 -1.11
CA ALA A 19 -0.73 19.38 -1.95
C ALA A 19 0.48 18.51 -1.58
N VAL A 20 1.65 19.11 -1.33
CA VAL A 20 2.83 18.37 -0.85
C VAL A 20 2.55 17.71 0.49
N VAL A 21 1.96 18.44 1.44
CA VAL A 21 1.60 17.90 2.76
C VAL A 21 0.64 16.72 2.63
N LYS A 22 -0.37 16.81 1.76
CA LYS A 22 -1.31 15.71 1.47
C LYS A 22 -0.59 14.50 0.87
N SER A 23 0.26 14.69 -0.14
CA SER A 23 1.08 13.63 -0.74
C SER A 23 1.99 12.96 0.29
N SER A 24 2.65 13.73 1.16
CA SER A 24 3.49 13.21 2.25
C SER A 24 2.68 12.41 3.26
N THR A 25 1.49 12.88 3.62
CA THR A 25 0.59 12.16 4.55
C THR A 25 0.17 10.81 3.98
N VAL A 26 -0.15 10.74 2.68
CA VAL A 26 -0.46 9.48 2.01
C VAL A 26 0.74 8.54 2.00
N ALA A 27 1.93 9.04 1.68
CA ALA A 27 3.15 8.23 1.71
C ALA A 27 3.40 7.66 3.13
N MET A 28 3.21 8.46 4.17
CA MET A 28 3.32 8.00 5.56
C MET A 28 2.30 6.91 5.90
N LYS A 29 1.05 7.02 5.43
CA LYS A 29 0.06 5.94 5.59
C LYS A 29 0.49 4.66 4.89
N GLY A 30 1.10 4.75 3.71
CA GLY A 30 1.69 3.60 3.02
C GLY A 30 2.75 2.88 3.86
N PHE A 31 3.63 3.63 4.52
CA PHE A 31 4.60 3.07 5.46
C PHE A 31 3.95 2.42 6.68
N GLU A 32 2.89 3.02 7.22
CA GLU A 32 2.13 2.46 8.34
C GLU A 32 1.47 1.12 7.94
N GLU A 33 0.90 1.03 6.75
CA GLU A 33 0.31 -0.22 6.25
C GLU A 33 1.35 -1.31 6.00
N LEU A 34 2.53 -0.96 5.50
CA LEU A 34 3.67 -1.89 5.42
C LEU A 34 4.05 -2.42 6.80
N ALA A 35 4.17 -1.56 7.81
CA ALA A 35 4.49 -1.96 9.17
C ALA A 35 3.41 -2.90 9.75
N LYS A 36 2.13 -2.61 9.52
CA LYS A 36 1.01 -3.50 9.91
C LYS A 36 1.07 -4.85 9.20
N ALA A 37 1.41 -4.87 7.91
CA ALA A 37 1.57 -6.11 7.16
C ALA A 37 2.70 -6.98 7.73
N SER A 38 3.83 -6.38 8.11
CA SER A 38 4.92 -7.10 8.77
C SER A 38 4.52 -7.67 10.13
N GLN A 39 3.78 -6.90 10.95
CA GLN A 39 3.28 -7.39 12.24
C GLN A 39 2.34 -8.59 12.06
N ALA A 40 1.41 -8.50 11.11
CA ALA A 40 0.47 -9.57 10.79
C ALA A 40 1.19 -10.84 10.28
N TYR A 41 2.27 -10.68 9.51
CA TYR A 41 3.10 -11.78 9.06
C TYR A 41 3.73 -12.55 10.23
N VAL A 42 4.27 -11.85 11.24
CA VAL A 42 4.87 -12.49 12.42
C VAL A 42 3.84 -13.32 13.21
N THR A 43 2.66 -12.75 13.45
CA THR A 43 1.57 -13.47 14.13
C THR A 43 1.17 -14.73 13.34
N THR A 44 0.91 -14.56 12.04
CA THR A 44 0.48 -15.67 11.18
C THR A 44 1.56 -16.75 11.06
N SER A 45 2.84 -16.36 11.00
CA SER A 45 3.97 -17.29 10.94
C SER A 45 4.07 -18.15 12.20
N THR A 46 3.83 -17.55 13.37
CA THR A 46 3.82 -18.27 14.65
C THR A 46 2.67 -19.28 14.72
N GLU A 47 1.46 -18.86 14.32
CA GLU A 47 0.29 -19.76 14.26
C GLU A 47 0.50 -20.92 13.28
N LYS A 48 1.09 -20.64 12.10
CA LYS A 48 1.44 -21.67 11.11
C LYS A 48 2.48 -22.64 11.66
N ALA A 49 3.52 -22.16 12.35
CA ALA A 49 4.54 -23.01 12.94
C ALA A 49 3.95 -23.97 13.99
N ASP A 50 3.08 -23.46 14.86
CA ASP A 50 2.35 -24.27 15.84
C ASP A 50 1.46 -25.32 15.17
N ALA A 51 0.75 -24.95 14.11
CA ALA A 51 -0.10 -25.87 13.34
C ALA A 51 0.73 -26.98 12.67
N ILE A 52 1.87 -26.63 12.06
CA ILE A 52 2.80 -27.58 11.45
C ILE A 52 3.36 -28.54 12.49
N MET A 53 3.78 -28.02 13.66
CA MET A 53 4.33 -28.87 14.73
C MET A 53 3.29 -29.88 15.21
N LYS A 54 2.05 -29.43 15.45
CA LYS A 54 0.93 -30.32 15.81
C LYS A 54 0.64 -31.34 14.72
N ALA A 55 0.64 -30.93 13.46
CA ALA A 55 0.41 -31.82 12.33
C ALA A 55 1.51 -32.89 12.21
N LEU A 56 2.78 -32.51 12.38
CA LEU A 56 3.91 -33.45 12.36
C LEU A 56 3.81 -34.50 13.48
N PHE A 57 3.42 -34.10 14.69
CA PHE A 57 3.21 -35.05 15.80
C PHE A 57 2.02 -35.99 15.60
N ALA A 58 1.04 -35.60 14.78
CA ALA A 58 -0.16 -36.38 14.52
C ALA A 58 0.03 -37.45 13.41
N VAL A 59 1.08 -37.33 12.59
CA VAL A 59 1.39 -38.28 11.51
C VAL A 59 1.82 -39.63 12.09
N LYS A 60 1.20 -40.71 11.64
CA LYS A 60 1.46 -42.09 12.08
C LYS A 60 1.99 -42.98 10.95
N THR A 61 1.82 -42.56 9.70
CA THR A 61 2.19 -43.35 8.52
C THR A 61 3.00 -42.54 7.50
N PRO A 62 3.82 -43.19 6.65
CA PRO A 62 4.52 -42.51 5.56
C PRO A 62 3.58 -41.80 4.56
N ALA A 63 2.40 -42.34 4.29
CA ALA A 63 1.42 -41.72 3.40
C ALA A 63 0.93 -40.38 3.96
N GLU A 64 0.57 -40.33 5.24
CA GLU A 64 0.16 -39.10 5.94
C GLU A 64 1.28 -38.05 5.96
N PHE A 65 2.55 -38.47 6.02
CA PHE A 65 3.69 -37.56 5.91
C PHE A 65 3.78 -36.90 4.52
N PHE A 66 3.63 -37.68 3.44
CA PHE A 66 3.64 -37.14 2.08
C PHE A 66 2.45 -36.22 1.82
N ASP A 67 1.27 -36.55 2.36
CA ASP A 67 0.10 -35.67 2.30
C ASP A 67 0.34 -34.36 3.04
N LEU A 68 0.94 -34.40 4.23
CA LEU A 68 1.34 -33.21 4.97
C LEU A 68 2.32 -32.36 4.15
N GLN A 69 3.36 -32.95 3.58
CA GLN A 69 4.30 -32.21 2.72
C GLN A 69 3.62 -31.60 1.49
N GLY A 70 2.73 -32.34 0.83
CA GLY A 70 1.96 -31.82 -0.30
C GLY A 70 1.04 -30.66 0.11
N LYS A 71 0.43 -30.73 1.29
CA LYS A 71 -0.36 -29.62 1.85
C LYS A 71 0.50 -28.39 2.11
N LEU A 72 1.65 -28.54 2.77
CA LEU A 72 2.56 -27.42 3.04
C LEU A 72 3.09 -26.77 1.77
N ALA A 73 3.38 -27.57 0.73
CA ALA A 73 3.78 -27.06 -0.58
C ALA A 73 2.67 -26.21 -1.23
N ARG A 74 1.42 -26.69 -1.22
CA ARG A 74 0.28 -25.91 -1.74
C ARG A 74 0.06 -24.61 -0.96
N GLU A 75 0.04 -24.70 0.37
CA GLU A 75 -0.14 -23.53 1.24
C GLU A 75 0.97 -22.48 1.02
N SER A 76 2.20 -22.92 0.75
CA SER A 76 3.32 -22.03 0.43
C SER A 76 3.10 -21.27 -0.88
N VAL A 77 2.62 -21.96 -1.93
CA VAL A 77 2.31 -21.34 -3.22
C VAL A 77 1.15 -20.36 -3.09
N GLU A 78 0.07 -20.74 -2.40
CA GLU A 78 -1.08 -19.87 -2.14
C GLU A 78 -0.68 -18.61 -1.36
N THR A 79 0.16 -18.78 -0.32
CA THR A 79 0.69 -17.66 0.47
C THR A 79 1.51 -16.71 -0.41
N ALA A 80 2.42 -17.24 -1.24
CA ALA A 80 3.25 -16.42 -2.13
C ALA A 80 2.41 -15.62 -3.14
N ILE A 81 1.37 -16.21 -3.71
CA ILE A 81 0.43 -15.53 -4.60
C ILE A 81 -0.29 -14.40 -3.85
N SER A 82 -0.79 -14.68 -2.65
CA SER A 82 -1.52 -13.69 -1.84
C SER A 82 -0.62 -12.51 -1.46
N ASP A 83 0.60 -12.77 -1.00
CA ASP A 83 1.55 -11.73 -0.60
C ASP A 83 1.95 -10.85 -1.79
N SER A 84 2.17 -11.47 -2.96
CA SER A 84 2.49 -10.75 -4.19
C SER A 84 1.36 -9.81 -4.62
N ARG A 85 0.09 -10.27 -4.53
CA ARG A 85 -1.08 -9.42 -4.83
C ARG A 85 -1.18 -8.25 -3.86
N LYS A 86 -1.02 -8.52 -2.56
CA LYS A 86 -1.10 -7.50 -1.52
C LYS A 86 -0.02 -6.43 -1.71
N PHE A 87 1.22 -6.83 -2.04
CA PHE A 87 2.30 -5.89 -2.32
C PHE A 87 2.02 -5.03 -3.57
N ALA A 88 1.50 -5.63 -4.64
CA ALA A 88 1.12 -4.92 -5.85
C ALA A 88 0.01 -3.89 -5.58
N GLU A 89 -1.05 -4.29 -4.86
CA GLU A 89 -2.16 -3.40 -4.46
C GLU A 89 -1.69 -2.23 -3.59
N LEU A 90 -0.85 -2.51 -2.58
CA LEU A 90 -0.32 -1.48 -1.69
C LEU A 90 0.53 -0.46 -2.47
N THR A 91 1.42 -0.95 -3.33
CA THR A 91 2.28 -0.12 -4.16
C THR A 91 1.44 0.75 -5.10
N GLN A 92 0.47 0.16 -5.79
CA GLN A 92 -0.46 0.88 -6.67
C GLN A 92 -1.19 1.98 -5.89
N THR A 93 -1.75 1.65 -4.74
CA THR A 93 -2.52 2.58 -3.90
C THR A 93 -1.66 3.76 -3.46
N VAL A 94 -0.47 3.50 -2.92
CA VAL A 94 0.45 4.55 -2.46
C VAL A 94 0.86 5.45 -3.61
N VAL A 95 1.22 4.88 -4.77
CA VAL A 95 1.63 5.67 -5.95
C VAL A 95 0.47 6.53 -6.46
N THR A 96 -0.72 5.95 -6.64
CA THR A 96 -1.89 6.68 -7.14
C THR A 96 -2.29 7.80 -6.18
N ALA A 97 -2.41 7.50 -4.88
CA ALA A 97 -2.84 8.48 -3.90
C ALA A 97 -1.77 9.55 -3.61
N ALA A 98 -0.47 9.24 -3.78
CA ALA A 98 0.60 10.24 -3.64
C ALA A 98 0.66 11.21 -4.83
N LEU A 99 0.30 10.75 -6.03
CA LEU A 99 0.30 11.56 -7.27
C LEU A 99 -0.99 12.39 -7.45
N GLU A 100 -2.10 11.98 -6.84
CA GLU A 100 -3.40 12.64 -6.95
C GLU A 100 -3.35 14.15 -6.64
N PRO A 101 -2.73 14.60 -5.52
CA PRO A 101 -2.64 16.02 -5.19
C PRO A 101 -1.82 16.81 -6.21
N ILE A 102 -0.79 16.21 -6.80
CA ILE A 102 0.04 16.83 -7.83
C ILE A 102 -0.74 16.98 -9.13
N ASN A 103 -1.48 15.94 -9.54
CA ASN A 103 -2.33 15.99 -10.73
C ASN A 103 -3.41 17.08 -10.61
N ALA A 104 -3.99 17.26 -9.41
CA ALA A 104 -4.93 18.34 -9.14
C ALA A 104 -4.31 19.74 -9.33
N ARG A 105 -3.01 19.91 -9.00
CA ARG A 105 -2.28 21.18 -9.25
C ARG A 105 -2.04 21.45 -10.72
N VAL A 106 -1.68 20.42 -11.49
CA VAL A 106 -1.52 20.55 -12.94
C VAL A 106 -2.84 20.95 -13.59
N ALA A 107 -3.95 20.34 -13.19
CA ALA A 107 -5.29 20.69 -13.71
C ALA A 107 -5.72 22.12 -13.32
N ALA A 108 -5.47 22.54 -12.07
CA ALA A 108 -5.77 23.89 -11.60
C ALA A 108 -4.97 24.95 -12.39
N PHE A 109 -3.69 24.69 -12.66
CA PHE A 109 -2.84 25.55 -13.48
C PHE A 109 -3.35 25.65 -14.92
N GLN A 110 -3.72 24.53 -15.56
CA GLN A 110 -4.30 24.53 -16.90
C GLN A 110 -5.60 25.33 -16.98
N SER A 111 -6.46 25.26 -15.95
CA SER A 111 -7.68 26.05 -15.85
C SER A 111 -7.38 27.54 -15.76
N LEU A 112 -6.39 27.93 -14.97
CA LEU A 112 -5.95 29.33 -14.85
C LEU A 112 -5.40 29.88 -16.16
N VAL A 113 -4.57 29.11 -16.87
CA VAL A 113 -4.04 29.51 -18.19
C VAL A 113 -5.18 29.73 -19.19
N LYS A 114 -6.19 28.85 -19.20
CA LYS A 114 -7.37 29.00 -20.06
C LYS A 114 -8.26 30.19 -19.70
N GLN A 115 -8.36 30.55 -18.43
CA GLN A 115 -9.14 31.72 -17.97
C GLN A 115 -8.41 33.04 -18.22
N ALA A 116 -7.09 33.01 -18.39
CA ALA A 116 -6.27 34.19 -18.65
C ALA A 116 -6.05 34.48 -20.15
N ALA A 117 -6.36 33.51 -21.02
CA ALA A 117 -6.35 33.63 -22.48
C ALA A 117 -7.72 34.06 -23.01
#